data_AF-D3PM78-F1
#
_entry.id   AF-D3PM78-F1
#
_cell.length_a   1.000
_cell.length_b   1.000
_cell.length_c   1.000
_cell.angle_alpha   90.00
_cell.angle_beta   90.00
_cell.angle_gamma   90.00
#
_symmetry.space_group_name_H-M   'P 1'
#
loop_
_entity.id
_entity.type
_entity.pdbx_description
1 polymer ?
#
loop_
_entity_poly.entity_id
_entity_poly.type
_entity_poly.pdbx_seq_one_letter_code
_entity_poly.pdbx_strand_id
1 'polypeptide(L)'
;MKTARAWGIAAYLALLIERLSQAVQFRPRPAFNPAQIRRCEEEQRELSLEVPYYPARSSRGYVLIPKDGYFQQTEEILEHL
;
A
#
# COMPACT_ATOMS: atom_id res chain seq x y z
N MET A 1 7.49 6.65 -52.04
CA MET A 1 6.42 5.66 -51.70
C MET A 1 6.62 4.92 -50.36
N LYS A 2 7.80 4.90 -49.74
CA LYS A 2 8.02 4.20 -48.45
C LYS A 2 7.45 4.94 -47.23
N THR A 3 7.40 6.27 -47.27
CA THR A 3 6.91 7.13 -46.20
C THR A 3 5.40 6.97 -45.98
N ALA A 4 4.58 7.04 -47.02
CA ALA A 4 3.12 6.89 -46.90
C ALA A 4 2.70 5.58 -46.20
N ARG A 5 3.44 4.49 -46.44
CA ARG A 5 3.19 3.18 -45.81
C ARG A 5 3.55 3.18 -44.31
N ALA A 6 4.63 3.86 -43.94
CA ALA A 6 5.02 4.00 -42.53
C ALA A 6 4.00 4.83 -41.74
N TRP A 7 3.42 5.86 -42.36
CA TRP A 7 2.41 6.71 -41.72
C TRP A 7 1.08 5.96 -41.52
N GLY A 8 0.70 5.10 -42.47
CA GLY A 8 -0.45 4.21 -42.30
C GLY A 8 -0.27 3.20 -41.16
N ILE A 9 0.93 2.64 -41.01
CA ILE A 9 1.26 1.72 -39.90
C ILE A 9 1.25 2.44 -38.56
N ALA A 10 1.81 3.65 -38.50
CA ALA A 10 1.80 4.47 -37.28
C ALA A 10 0.38 4.84 -36.86
N ALA A 11 -0.47 5.25 -37.81
CA ALA A 11 -1.87 5.57 -37.54
C ALA A 11 -2.67 4.33 -37.08
N TYR A 12 -2.43 3.18 -37.70
CA TYR A 12 -3.04 1.92 -37.29
C TYR A 12 -2.62 1.51 -35.87
N LEU A 13 -1.34 1.61 -35.54
CA LEU A 13 -0.83 1.32 -34.20
C LEU A 13 -1.40 2.27 -33.15
N ALA A 14 -1.49 3.56 -33.46
CA ALA A 14 -2.09 4.56 -32.56
C ALA A 14 -3.55 4.21 -32.24
N LEU A 15 -4.34 3.87 -33.27
CA LEU A 15 -5.74 3.47 -33.11
C LEU A 15 -5.89 2.18 -32.27
N LEU A 16 -4.97 1.23 -32.46
CA LEU A 16 -4.98 -0.05 -31.76
C LEU A 16 -4.67 0.13 -30.26
N ILE A 17 -3.69 0.99 -29.94
CA ILE A 17 -3.35 1.36 -28.56
C ILE A 17 -4.51 2.11 -27.89
N GLU A 18 -5.15 3.03 -28.61
CA GLU A 18 -6.30 3.78 -28.10
C GLU A 18 -7.48 2.85 -27.75
N ARG A 19 -7.79 1.89 -28.64
CA ARG A 19 -8.83 0.88 -28.40
C ARG A 19 -8.48 0.00 -27.19
N LEU A 20 -7.22 -0.40 -27.04
CA LEU A 20 -6.75 -1.18 -25.90
C LEU A 20 -6.86 -0.38 -24.59
N SER A 21 -6.50 0.90 -24.60
CA SER A 21 -6.60 1.79 -23.44
C SER A 21 -8.05 2.06 -23.01
N GLN A 22 -9.01 2.03 -23.94
CA GLN A 22 -10.44 2.16 -23.61
C GLN A 22 -11.03 0.85 -23.06
N ALA A 23 -10.61 -0.29 -23.61
CA ALA A 23 -11.05 -1.60 -23.15
C ALA A 23 -10.46 -1.98 -21.79
N VAL A 24 -9.19 -1.64 -21.59
CA VAL A 24 -8.52 -1.73 -20.30
C VAL A 24 -8.79 -0.42 -19.59
N GLN A 25 -9.97 -0.29 -18.98
CA GLN A 25 -10.13 0.71 -17.92
C GLN A 25 -9.08 0.42 -16.86
N PHE A 26 -7.95 1.11 -16.97
CA PHE A 26 -6.90 1.12 -15.98
C PHE A 26 -7.51 1.82 -14.77
N ARG A 27 -8.24 1.06 -13.96
CA ARG A 27 -8.46 1.41 -12.56
C ARG A 27 -7.13 1.07 -11.91
N PRO A 28 -6.24 2.03 -11.63
CA PRO A 28 -5.20 1.77 -10.66
C PRO A 28 -5.96 1.45 -9.37
N ARG A 29 -6.16 0.16 -9.10
CA ARG A 29 -6.50 -0.26 -7.75
C ARG A 29 -5.34 0.28 -6.94
N PRO A 30 -5.57 1.24 -6.03
CA PRO A 30 -4.46 1.77 -5.26
C PRO A 30 -3.78 0.56 -4.61
N ALA A 31 -2.49 0.38 -4.89
CA ALA A 31 -1.69 -0.65 -4.24
C ALA A 31 -1.68 -0.45 -2.70
N PHE A 32 -2.11 0.73 -2.26
CA PHE A 32 -2.30 1.10 -0.87
C PHE A 32 -3.69 0.72 -0.39
N ASN A 33 -3.73 -0.36 0.37
CA ASN A 33 -4.82 -0.63 1.29
C ASN A 33 -4.78 0.49 2.35
N PRO A 34 -5.85 1.28 2.60
CA PRO A 34 -5.83 2.36 3.59
C PRO A 34 -5.47 1.87 5.00
N ALA A 35 -5.60 0.57 5.28
CA ALA A 35 -5.09 -0.07 6.48
C ALA A 35 -3.55 -0.03 6.65
N GLN A 36 -2.80 0.23 5.57
CA GLN A 36 -1.32 0.25 5.57
C GLN A 36 -0.71 1.64 5.78
N ILE A 37 -1.51 2.71 5.72
CA ILE A 37 -1.02 4.07 5.97
C ILE A 37 -1.64 4.56 7.28
N ARG A 38 -0.93 4.34 8.39
CA ARG A 38 -1.18 5.13 9.60
C ARG A 38 -0.38 6.42 9.50
N ARG A 39 -1.05 7.57 9.62
CA ARG A 39 -0.37 8.79 10.06
C ARG A 39 0.18 8.50 11.45
N CYS A 40 1.48 8.25 11.55
CA CYS A 40 2.18 8.43 12.82
C CYS A 40 2.19 9.94 13.06
N GLU A 41 1.21 10.44 13.81
CA GLU A 41 1.50 11.59 14.65
C GLU A 41 2.57 11.09 15.63
N GLU A 42 3.82 11.49 15.39
CA GLU A 42 4.96 11.24 16.26
C GLU A 42 4.82 12.01 17.59
N GLU A 43 3.62 12.05 18.16
CA GLU A 43 3.51 12.32 19.58
C GLU A 43 4.12 11.11 20.27
N GLN A 44 5.34 11.30 20.77
CA GLN A 44 6.01 10.38 21.67
C GLN A 44 5.05 10.12 22.84
N ARG A 45 4.26 9.07 22.70
CA ARG A 45 3.32 8.67 23.74
C ARG A 45 4.16 8.31 24.95
N GLU A 46 4.01 9.10 26.02
CA GLU A 46 4.76 8.90 27.24
C GLU A 46 4.50 7.47 27.75
N LEU A 47 5.55 6.78 28.16
CA LEU A 47 5.43 5.41 28.65
C LEU A 47 4.59 5.43 29.93
N SER A 48 3.45 4.75 29.91
CA SER A 48 2.59 4.61 31.09
C SER A 48 2.90 3.29 31.77
N LEU A 49 3.12 3.30 33.09
CA LEU A 49 3.32 2.07 33.86
C LEU A 49 2.02 1.29 34.11
N GLU A 50 0.88 1.82 33.68
CA GLU A 50 -0.43 1.20 33.88
C GLU A 50 -0.68 0.00 32.97
N VAL A 51 0.06 -0.11 31.86
CA VAL A 51 -0.14 -1.16 30.85
C VAL A 51 1.16 -1.95 30.65
N PRO A 52 1.10 -3.30 30.55
CA PRO A 52 2.29 -4.08 30.24
C PRO A 52 2.74 -3.87 28.79
N TYR A 53 4.05 -4.03 28.55
CA TYR A 53 4.65 -3.86 27.22
C TYR A 53 5.30 -5.14 26.71
N TYR A 54 5.19 -5.37 25.40
CA TYR A 54 5.91 -6.41 24.69
C TYR A 54 7.17 -5.83 24.00
N PRO A 55 8.37 -6.39 24.24
CA PRO A 55 9.58 -5.96 23.56
C PRO A 55 9.65 -6.56 22.15
N ALA A 56 9.56 -5.72 21.13
CA ALA A 56 9.71 -6.11 19.73
C ALA A 56 11.06 -5.65 19.17
N ARG A 57 11.71 -6.50 18.37
CA ARG A 57 12.97 -6.14 17.71
C ARG A 57 12.69 -5.34 16.44
N SER A 58 13.38 -4.21 16.30
CA SER A 58 13.35 -3.32 15.13
C SER A 58 14.75 -3.18 14.52
N SER A 59 14.83 -2.52 13.36
CA SER A 59 16.11 -2.18 12.72
C SER A 59 16.99 -1.26 13.56
N ARG A 60 16.43 -0.53 14.53
CA ARG A 60 17.13 0.43 15.39
C ARG A 60 17.32 -0.04 16.84
N GLY A 61 16.97 -1.30 17.15
CA GLY A 61 17.02 -1.84 18.52
C GLY A 61 15.67 -2.39 18.96
N TYR A 62 15.35 -2.31 20.25
CA TYR A 62 14.05 -2.77 20.76
C TYR A 62 13.04 -1.63 20.84
N VAL A 63 11.80 -1.92 20.47
CA VAL A 63 10.63 -1.05 20.63
C VAL A 63 9.67 -1.72 21.60
N LEU A 64 9.12 -0.93 22.52
CA LEU A 64 8.13 -1.40 23.48
C LEU A 64 6.74 -1.13 22.93
N ILE A 65 5.99 -2.19 22.66
CA ILE A 65 4.61 -2.11 22.17
C ILE A 65 3.67 -2.30 23.36
N PRO A 66 2.79 -1.34 23.68
CA PRO A 66 1.83 -1.49 24.77
C PRO A 66 0.84 -2.60 24.45
N LYS A 67 0.54 -3.45 25.43
CA LYS A 67 -0.54 -4.45 25.35
C LYS A 67 -1.90 -3.80 25.63
N ASP A 68 -2.21 -2.74 24.89
CA ASP A 68 -3.48 -2.03 24.97
C ASP A 68 -4.58 -2.76 24.18
N GLY A 69 -5.78 -2.18 24.14
CA GLY A 69 -6.90 -2.78 23.41
C GLY A 69 -6.63 -2.97 21.91
N TYR A 70 -5.72 -2.19 21.32
CA TYR A 70 -5.33 -2.37 19.92
C TYR A 70 -4.42 -3.58 19.73
N PHE A 71 -3.48 -3.81 20.66
CA PHE A 71 -2.68 -5.04 20.66
C PHE A 71 -3.59 -6.27 20.70
N GLN A 72 -4.57 -6.28 21.60
CA GLN A 72 -5.49 -7.40 21.72
C GLN A 72 -6.31 -7.64 20.44
N GLN A 73 -6.87 -6.59 19.85
CA GLN A 73 -7.58 -6.70 18.56
C GLN A 73 -6.70 -7.25 17.44
N THR A 74 -5.42 -6.88 17.42
CA THR A 74 -4.47 -7.36 16.41
C THR A 74 -4.15 -8.84 16.60
N GLU A 75 -3.90 -9.27 17.83
CA GLU A 75 -3.69 -10.70 18.16
C GLU A 75 -4.92 -11.52 17.78
N GLU A 76 -6.13 -11.04 18.10
CA GLU A 76 -7.38 -11.69 17.72
C GLU A 76 -7.48 -11.86 16.19
N ILE A 77 -7.12 -10.85 15.39
CA ILE A 77 -7.12 -10.98 13.92
C ILE A 77 -6.07 -12.01 13.46
N LEU A 78 -4.88 -12.00 14.05
CA LEU A 78 -3.78 -12.90 13.69
C LEU A 78 -4.10 -14.36 14.02
N GLU A 79 -4.83 -14.63 15.10
CA GLU A 79 -5.28 -15.99 15.46
C GLU A 79 -6.26 -16.59 14.45
N HIS A 80 -6.94 -15.75 13.66
CA HIS A 80 -7.94 -16.17 12.67
C HIS A 80 -7.39 -16.20 11.23
N LEU A 81 -6.08 -16.01 11.04
CA LEU A 81 -5.36 -16.09 9.75
C LEU A 81 -4.62 -17.43 9.59
#